data_AF-A0A0D0CB89-F1
#
_entry.id   AF-A0A0D0CB89-F1
#
_cell.length_a   1.000
_cell.length_b   1.000
_cell.length_c   1.000
_cell.angle_alpha   90.00
_cell.angle_beta   90.00
_cell.angle_gamma   90.00
#
_symmetry.space_group_name_H-M   'P 1'
#
loop_
_entity.id
_entity.type
_entity.pdbx_description
1 polymer ?
#
loop_
_entity_poly.entity_id
_entity_poly.type
_entity_poly.pdbx_seq_one_letter_code
_entity_poly.pdbx_strand_id
1 'polypeptide(L)'
;MLLQYAVPSPSDMKQAVLQQLYITPCDWQIQSAHAQLQHKDVITISPTESGTTMTFWIPMLFNAEGIMIIITPLNILGEKTEIKVNLFGIPAVNLTAKTTTDKTFNGF
;
A
#
# COMPACT_ATOMS: atom_id res chain seq x y z
N MET A 1 -9.31 6.59 -9.14
CA MET A 1 -9.72 7.75 -8.32
C MET A 1 -9.54 7.33 -6.87
N LEU A 2 -8.60 7.94 -6.15
CA LEU A 2 -8.39 7.63 -4.73
C LEU A 2 -9.55 8.21 -3.91
N LEU A 3 -10.06 7.43 -2.95
CA LEU A 3 -11.17 7.86 -2.12
C LEU A 3 -10.64 8.69 -0.94
N GLN A 4 -11.43 9.67 -0.51
CA GLN A 4 -11.19 10.37 0.76
C GLN A 4 -11.16 9.35 1.91
N TYR A 5 -10.47 9.70 3.01
CA TYR A 5 -10.36 8.80 4.17
C TYR A 5 -11.72 8.20 4.55
N ALA A 6 -11.80 6.87 4.54
CA ALA A 6 -12.98 6.12 4.88
C ALA A 6 -12.62 4.76 5.48
N VAL A 7 -13.55 4.20 6.24
CA VAL A 7 -13.54 2.79 6.67
C VAL A 7 -14.75 2.11 6.03
N PRO A 8 -14.63 1.62 4.78
CA PRO A 8 -15.75 1.02 4.05
C PRO A 8 -16.07 -0.39 4.58
N SER A 9 -17.18 -0.96 4.12
CA SER A 9 -17.46 -2.37 4.40
C SER A 9 -16.44 -3.28 3.69
N PRO A 10 -16.16 -4.49 4.21
CA PRO A 10 -15.27 -5.46 3.54
C PRO A 10 -15.67 -5.77 2.09
N SER A 11 -16.97 -5.76 1.78
CA SER A 11 -17.48 -5.98 0.43
C SER A 11 -17.13 -4.82 -0.50
N ASP A 12 -17.33 -3.58 -0.05
CA ASP A 12 -16.97 -2.39 -0.82
C ASP A 12 -15.45 -2.32 -1.03
N MET A 13 -14.67 -2.73 -0.02
CA MET A 13 -13.22 -2.80 -0.13
C MET A 13 -12.79 -3.77 -1.23
N LYS A 14 -13.36 -4.98 -1.27
CA LYS A 14 -13.07 -5.97 -2.34
C LYS A 14 -13.41 -5.43 -3.72
N GLN A 15 -14.56 -4.76 -3.85
CA GLN A 15 -14.99 -4.17 -5.12
C GLN A 15 -14.03 -3.07 -5.59
N ALA A 16 -13.59 -2.18 -4.70
CA ALA A 16 -12.66 -1.12 -5.07
C ALA A 16 -11.28 -1.69 -5.46
N VAL A 17 -10.80 -2.72 -4.77
CA VAL A 17 -9.53 -3.40 -5.12
C VAL A 17 -9.62 -4.02 -6.51
N LEU A 18 -10.72 -4.70 -6.84
CA LEU A 18 -10.93 -5.25 -8.17
C LEU A 18 -10.97 -4.15 -9.24
N GLN A 19 -11.61 -3.02 -8.98
CA GLN A 19 -11.75 -1.93 -9.94
C GLN A 19 -10.47 -1.11 -10.15
N GLN A 20 -9.68 -0.87 -9.09
CA GLN A 20 -8.49 0.00 -9.16
C GLN A 20 -7.20 -0.79 -9.40
N LEU A 21 -7.09 -2.01 -8.85
CA LEU A 21 -5.87 -2.81 -8.91
C LEU A 21 -6.01 -4.04 -9.83
N TYR A 22 -7.20 -4.30 -10.37
CA TYR A 22 -7.49 -5.45 -11.25
C TYR A 22 -7.13 -6.81 -10.62
N ILE A 23 -7.23 -6.90 -9.29
CA ILE A 23 -6.90 -8.10 -8.50
C ILE A 23 -8.08 -8.44 -7.59
N THR A 24 -8.38 -9.73 -7.42
CA THR A 24 -9.31 -10.20 -6.40
C THR A 24 -8.54 -10.47 -5.10
N PRO A 25 -8.75 -9.67 -4.03
CA PRO A 25 -8.02 -9.86 -2.78
C PRO A 25 -8.60 -11.03 -1.97
N CYS A 26 -7.74 -11.69 -1.19
CA CYS A 26 -8.14 -12.68 -0.20
C CYS A 26 -8.82 -12.01 1.01
N ASP A 27 -9.66 -12.76 1.72
CA ASP A 27 -10.39 -12.25 2.89
C ASP A 27 -9.46 -11.73 3.99
N TRP A 28 -8.36 -12.44 4.26
CA TRP A 28 -7.40 -12.03 5.29
C TRP A 28 -6.66 -10.73 4.90
N GLN A 29 -6.47 -10.45 3.60
CA GLN A 29 -5.86 -9.21 3.14
C GLN A 29 -6.79 -8.03 3.41
N ILE A 30 -8.08 -8.20 3.13
CA ILE A 30 -9.13 -7.23 3.42
C ILE A 30 -9.27 -7.02 4.93
N GLN A 31 -9.26 -8.09 5.72
CA GLN A 31 -9.33 -8.00 7.18
C GLN A 31 -8.15 -7.21 7.77
N SER A 32 -6.92 -7.49 7.30
CA SER A 32 -5.73 -6.75 7.69
C SER A 32 -5.83 -5.27 7.33
N ALA A 33 -6.19 -4.96 6.08
CA ALA A 33 -6.33 -3.58 5.62
C ALA A 33 -7.44 -2.81 6.34
N HIS A 34 -8.59 -3.47 6.59
CA HIS A 34 -9.71 -2.87 7.31
C HIS A 34 -9.32 -2.54 8.76
N ALA A 35 -8.57 -3.42 9.44
CA ALA A 35 -8.05 -3.14 10.76
C ALA A 35 -7.06 -1.95 10.76
N GLN A 36 -6.21 -1.83 9.74
CA GLN A 36 -5.32 -0.67 9.57
C GLN A 36 -6.11 0.64 9.37
N LEU A 37 -7.17 0.63 8.54
CA LEU A 37 -8.06 1.79 8.35
C LEU A 37 -8.81 2.16 9.63
N GLN A 38 -9.03 1.21 10.55
CA GLN A 38 -9.55 1.47 11.88
C GLN A 38 -8.50 1.99 12.87
N HIS A 39 -7.30 2.35 12.39
CA HIS A 39 -6.17 2.81 13.21
C HIS A 39 -5.72 1.80 14.27
N LYS A 40 -5.79 0.49 13.96
CA LYS A 40 -5.26 -0.56 14.82
C LYS A 40 -3.84 -0.93 14.40
N ASP A 41 -3.03 -1.33 15.38
CA ASP A 41 -1.78 -2.02 15.12
C ASP A 41 -2.06 -3.44 14.66
N VAL A 42 -1.48 -3.85 13.52
CA VAL A 42 -1.76 -5.14 12.88
C VAL A 42 -0.47 -5.90 12.62
N ILE A 43 -0.41 -7.14 13.11
CA ILE A 43 0.64 -8.11 12.75
C ILE A 43 0.01 -9.12 11.79
N THR A 44 0.48 -9.12 10.54
CA THR A 44 0.02 -10.08 9.52
C THR A 44 1.10 -11.12 9.27
N ILE A 45 0.77 -12.39 9.53
CA ILE A 45 1.64 -13.55 9.31
C ILE A 45 1.08 -14.34 8.14
N SER A 46 1.88 -14.57 7.11
CA SER A 46 1.48 -15.38 5.97
C SER A 46 2.70 -16.02 5.30
N PRO A 47 2.51 -17.08 4.48
CA PRO A 47 3.61 -17.69 3.74
C PRO A 47 4.28 -16.71 2.78
N THR A 48 5.53 -16.98 2.44
CA THR A 48 6.23 -16.29 1.35
C THR A 48 5.40 -16.40 0.06
N GLU A 49 5.41 -15.33 -0.74
CA GLU A 49 4.66 -15.25 -2.01
C GLU A 49 3.13 -15.33 -1.89
N SER A 50 2.55 -15.35 -0.69
CA SER A 50 1.09 -15.35 -0.50
C SER A 50 0.42 -14.00 -0.77
N GLY A 51 1.19 -12.98 -1.16
CA GLY A 51 0.68 -11.63 -1.45
C GLY A 51 0.48 -10.75 -0.21
N THR A 52 1.25 -10.93 0.86
CA THR A 52 1.22 -10.07 2.07
C THR A 52 1.32 -8.59 1.73
N THR A 53 2.11 -8.24 0.71
CA THR A 53 2.28 -6.86 0.24
C THR A 53 0.97 -6.18 -0.12
N MET A 54 -0.07 -6.93 -0.51
CA MET A 54 -1.38 -6.37 -0.80
C MET A 54 -2.00 -5.66 0.41
N THR A 55 -1.66 -6.08 1.63
CA THR A 55 -2.11 -5.43 2.87
C THR A 55 -1.60 -4.00 3.05
N PHE A 56 -0.58 -3.59 2.28
CA PHE A 56 -0.08 -2.21 2.23
C PHE A 56 -0.87 -1.37 1.22
N TRP A 57 -1.25 -1.95 0.08
CA TRP A 57 -1.89 -1.20 -1.02
C TRP A 57 -3.36 -0.95 -0.80
N ILE A 58 -4.10 -1.94 -0.29
CA ILE A 58 -5.54 -1.83 -0.05
C ILE A 58 -5.90 -0.59 0.79
N PRO A 59 -5.30 -0.32 1.96
CA PRO A 59 -5.69 0.83 2.77
C PRO A 59 -5.41 2.18 2.07
N MET A 60 -4.41 2.27 1.19
CA MET A 60 -4.12 3.51 0.45
C MET A 60 -5.26 3.90 -0.51
N LEU A 61 -6.05 2.94 -1.01
CA LEU A 61 -7.20 3.23 -1.86
C LEU A 61 -8.29 4.04 -1.15
N PHE A 62 -8.31 3.99 0.19
CA PHE A 62 -9.33 4.59 1.05
C PHE A 62 -8.78 5.69 1.94
N ASN A 63 -7.59 6.21 1.63
CA ASN A 63 -6.98 7.32 2.35
C ASN A 63 -6.15 8.18 1.39
N ALA A 64 -6.81 8.96 0.54
CA ALA A 64 -6.17 9.76 -0.51
C ALA A 64 -5.09 10.74 -0.01
N GLU A 65 -5.23 11.28 1.20
CA GLU A 65 -4.26 12.20 1.82
C GLU A 65 -3.24 11.47 2.71
N GLY A 66 -3.34 10.13 2.79
CA GLY A 66 -2.50 9.31 3.63
C GLY A 66 -1.14 9.04 3.00
N ILE A 67 -0.09 9.08 3.83
CA ILE A 67 1.27 8.66 3.44
C ILE A 67 1.55 7.30 4.08
N MET A 68 2.01 6.35 3.25
CA MET A 68 2.47 5.05 3.73
C MET A 68 4.00 4.98 3.71
N ILE A 69 4.58 4.72 4.88
CA ILE A 69 6.03 4.52 5.04
C ILE A 69 6.30 3.02 5.15
N ILE A 70 7.01 2.46 4.17
CA ILE A 70 7.37 1.04 4.15
C ILE A 70 8.86 0.91 4.43
N ILE A 71 9.19 0.31 5.56
CA ILE A 71 10.57 0.03 5.95
C ILE A 71 10.93 -1.36 5.47
N THR A 72 11.96 -1.46 4.62
CA THR A 72 12.46 -2.76 4.13
C THR A 72 13.96 -2.89 4.38
N PRO A 73 14.47 -4.10 4.69
CA PRO A 73 15.88 -4.30 4.98
C PRO A 73 16.77 -4.33 3.72
N LEU A 74 16.19 -4.44 2.53
CA LEU A 74 16.93 -4.57 1.27
C LEU A 74 16.53 -3.47 0.28
N ASN A 75 17.51 -2.71 -0.20
CA ASN A 75 17.29 -1.63 -1.16
C ASN A 75 16.55 -2.10 -2.42
N ILE A 76 16.83 -3.32 -2.90
CA ILE A 76 16.19 -3.89 -4.09
C ILE A 76 14.69 -4.17 -3.88
N LEU A 77 14.26 -4.41 -2.64
CA LEU A 77 12.83 -4.54 -2.32
C LEU A 77 12.15 -3.18 -2.36
N GLY A 78 12.80 -2.14 -1.85
CA GLY A 78 12.33 -0.75 -1.97
C GLY A 78 12.15 -0.32 -3.42
N GLU A 79 13.15 -0.58 -4.28
CA GLU A 79 13.10 -0.24 -5.71
C GLU A 79 11.96 -0.97 -6.45
N LYS A 80 11.83 -2.29 -6.24
CA LYS A 80 10.73 -3.06 -6.82
C LYS A 80 9.37 -2.58 -6.34
N THR A 81 9.29 -2.12 -5.09
CA THR A 81 8.07 -1.59 -4.49
C THR A 81 7.70 -0.26 -5.14
N GLU A 82 8.63 0.69 -5.21
CA GLU A 82 8.43 1.98 -5.88
C GLU A 82 7.92 1.81 -7.31
N ILE A 83 8.57 0.95 -8.12
CA ILE A 83 8.15 0.68 -9.51
C ILE A 83 6.71 0.16 -9.53
N LYS A 84 6.40 -0.83 -8.68
CA LYS A 84 5.07 -1.47 -8.67
C LYS A 84 3.96 -0.51 -8.24
N VAL A 85 4.21 0.33 -7.24
CA VAL A 85 3.21 1.27 -6.72
C VAL A 85 2.95 2.39 -7.72
N ASN A 86 4.00 2.91 -8.37
CA ASN A 86 3.86 3.87 -9.47
C ASN A 86 3.09 3.27 -10.67
N LEU A 87 3.26 1.97 -10.98
CA LEU A 87 2.45 1.28 -11.99
C LEU A 87 0.97 1.18 -11.63
N PHE A 88 0.61 1.21 -10.35
CA PHE A 88 -0.78 1.32 -9.90
C PHE A 88 -1.31 2.76 -9.88
N GLY A 89 -0.53 3.73 -10.36
CA GLY A 89 -0.90 5.14 -10.39
C GLY A 89 -0.86 5.81 -9.02
N ILE A 90 -0.19 5.20 -8.04
CA ILE A 90 0.03 5.76 -6.71
C ILE A 90 1.45 6.33 -6.68
N PRO A 91 1.64 7.64 -6.44
CA PRO A 91 2.97 8.22 -6.34
C PRO A 91 3.80 7.56 -5.22
N ALA A 92 5.00 7.10 -5.55
CA ALA A 92 5.90 6.46 -4.60
C ALA A 92 7.36 6.78 -4.87
N VAL A 93 8.17 6.73 -3.80
CA VAL A 93 9.62 6.91 -3.83
C VAL A 93 10.33 5.90 -2.94
N ASN A 94 11.49 5.42 -3.38
CA ASN A 94 12.42 4.66 -2.54
C ASN A 94 13.50 5.55 -1.92
N LEU A 95 13.51 5.64 -0.59
CA LEU A 95 14.50 6.40 0.18
C LEU A 95 15.62 5.49 0.69
N THR A 96 16.84 5.75 0.22
CA THR A 96 18.07 5.06 0.62
C THR A 96 19.20 6.08 0.73
N ALA A 97 20.32 5.72 1.35
CA ALA A 97 21.50 6.59 1.40
C ALA A 97 21.99 7.09 0.03
N LYS A 98 21.68 6.37 -1.06
CA LYS A 98 22.02 6.78 -2.44
C LYS A 98 20.99 7.71 -3.07
N THR A 99 19.74 7.65 -2.65
CA THR A 99 18.62 8.42 -3.22
C THR A 99 18.22 9.62 -2.36
N THR A 100 18.87 9.82 -1.22
CA THR A 100 18.76 11.03 -0.38
C THR A 100 19.44 12.22 -1.06
N THR A 101 18.73 12.91 -1.94
CA THR A 101 19.20 14.10 -2.68
C THR A 101 18.18 15.23 -2.60
N ASP A 102 18.58 16.48 -2.87
CA ASP A 102 17.67 17.63 -2.85
C ASP A 102 16.44 17.46 -3.76
N LYS A 103 16.56 16.70 -4.86
CA LYS A 103 15.43 16.40 -5.75
C LYS A 103 14.35 15.59 -5.03
N THR A 104 14.77 14.65 -4.19
CA THR A 104 13.91 13.78 -3.39
C THR A 104 13.20 14.55 -2.27
N PHE A 105 13.78 15.68 -1.82
CA PHE A 105 13.19 16.50 -0.75
C PHE A 105 12.29 17.64 -1.26
N ASN A 106 12.42 18.02 -2.53
CA ASN A 106 11.75 19.20 -3.09
C ASN A 106 10.57 18.91 -4.03
N GLY A 107 10.15 17.63 -4.20
CA GLY A 107 8.87 17.32 -4.85
C GLY A 107 8.63 15.85 -5.18
N PHE A 108 7.53 15.31 -4.66
CA PHE A 108 6.72 14.22 -5.25
C PHE A 108 5.38 14.80 -5.69
#